data_AF-A0A359E3H9-F1
#
_entry.id   AF-A0A359E3H9-F1
#
_cell.length_a   1.000
_cell.length_b   1.000
_cell.length_c   1.000
_cell.angle_alpha   90.00
_cell.angle_beta   90.00
_cell.angle_gamma   90.00
#
_symmetry.space_group_name_H-M   'P 1'
#
loop_
_entity.id
_entity.type
_entity.pdbx_description
1 polymer ?
#
loop_
_entity_poly.entity_id
_entity_poly.type
_entity_poly.pdbx_seq_one_letter_code
_entity_poly.pdbx_strand_id
1 'polypeptide(L)' 'RYLFACDELSGFMNAVSLMRPNKFEDMKVKSVTKKLKDAKFAASVPREDIREGASLIGKELNDHILFMINVYRS' A
#
# COMPACT_ATOMS: atom_id res chain seq x y z
N ARG A 1 7.96 3.40 -14.30
CA ARG A 1 8.36 3.40 -12.87
C ARG A 1 7.26 3.90 -11.93
N TYR A 2 6.81 5.16 -12.00
CA TYR A 2 5.83 5.69 -11.05
C TYR A 2 4.45 5.03 -11.15
N LEU A 3 3.96 4.78 -12.37
CA LEU A 3 2.70 4.07 -12.58
C LEU A 3 2.72 2.69 -11.90
N PHE A 4 3.75 1.89 -12.18
CA PHE A 4 3.95 0.57 -11.55
C PHE A 4 4.02 0.64 -10.02
N ALA A 5 4.82 1.56 -9.47
CA ALA A 5 4.95 1.73 -8.02
C ALA A 5 3.62 2.07 -7.33
N CYS A 6 2.86 2.98 -7.95
CA CYS A 6 1.54 3.36 -7.46
C CYS A 6 0.49 2.26 -7.66
N ASP A 7 0.48 1.57 -8.79
CA ASP A 7 -0.55 0.59 -9.16
C ASP A 7 -0.56 -0.60 -8.19
N GLU A 8 0.58 -1.25 -8.01
CA GLU A 8 0.73 -2.40 -7.10
C GLU A 8 0.38 -2.04 -5.66
N LEU A 9 0.86 -0.89 -5.19
CA LEU A 9 0.55 -0.41 -3.84
C LEU A 9 -0.91 0.01 -3.70
N SER A 10 -1.51 0.59 -4.74
CA SER A 10 -2.91 1.04 -4.74
C SER A 10 -3.88 -0.13 -4.63
N GLY A 11 -3.69 -1.18 -5.42
CA GLY A 11 -4.54 -2.37 -5.37
C GLY A 11 -4.49 -3.03 -3.99
N PHE A 12 -3.29 -3.13 -3.42
CA PHE A 12 -3.11 -3.64 -2.07
C PHE A 12 -3.79 -2.77 -1.01
N MET A 13 -3.55 -1.47 -1.03
CA MET A 13 -4.11 -0.53 -0.05
C MET A 13 -5.63 -0.40 -0.15
N ASN A 14 -6.20 -0.52 -1.35
CA ASN A 14 -7.64 -0.57 -1.54
C ASN A 14 -8.24 -1.78 -0.82
N ALA A 15 -7.64 -2.97 -0.96
CA ALA A 15 -8.07 -4.15 -0.20
C ALA A 15 -7.95 -3.94 1.32
N VAL A 16 -6.90 -3.25 1.80
CA VAL A 16 -6.76 -2.90 3.22
C VAL A 16 -7.89 -1.95 3.66
N SER A 17 -8.30 -1.01 2.81
CA SER A 17 -9.38 -0.06 3.10
C SER A 17 -10.73 -0.75 3.27
N LEU A 18 -11.02 -1.79 2.46
CA LEU A 18 -12.28 -2.55 2.52
C LEU A 18 -12.43 -3.34 3.84
N MET A 19 -11.33 -3.61 4.53
CA MET A 19 -11.34 -4.28 5.84
C MET A 19 -11.58 -3.33 7.02
N ARG A 20 -11.76 -2.02 6.77
CA ARG A 20 -11.84 -0.99 7.80
C ARG A 20 -13.17 -0.24 7.72
N PRO A 21 -13.79 0.10 8.86
CA PRO A 21 -15.04 0.89 8.87
C PRO A 21 -14.85 2.28 8.25
N ASN A 22 -13.74 2.95 8.57
CA ASN A 22 -13.43 4.31 8.11
C ASN A 22 -12.56 4.35 6.84
N LYS A 23 -12.40 3.21 6.14
CA LYS A 23 -11.59 3.11 4.91
C LYS A 23 -10.19 3.74 5.07
N PHE A 24 -9.89 4.81 4.31
CA PHE A 24 -8.61 5.53 4.32
C PHE A 24 -8.50 6.60 5.41
N GLU A 25 -9.62 7.06 5.98
CA GLU A 25 -9.66 8.25 6.82
C GLU A 25 -8.80 8.14 8.07
N ASP A 26 -8.84 7.01 8.75
CA ASP A 26 -8.01 6.72 9.92
C ASP A 26 -6.86 5.74 9.62
N MET A 27 -6.55 5.49 8.34
CA MET A 27 -5.54 4.52 7.95
C MET A 27 -4.14 4.95 8.43
N LYS A 28 -3.41 4.01 9.04
CA LYS A 28 -2.03 4.21 9.50
C LYS A 28 -1.10 3.31 8.71
N VAL A 29 0.14 3.74 8.48
CA VAL A 29 1.20 2.93 7.82
C VAL A 29 1.30 1.54 8.44
N LYS A 30 1.24 1.45 9.78
CA LYS A 30 1.27 0.18 10.54
C LYS A 30 0.15 -0.80 10.14
N SER A 31 -1.02 -0.31 9.75
CA SER A 31 -2.13 -1.16 9.32
C SER A 31 -1.85 -1.82 7.98
N VAL A 32 -1.23 -1.09 7.04
CA VAL A 32 -0.81 -1.60 5.74
C VAL A 32 0.38 -2.56 5.90
N THR A 33 1.41 -2.17 6.66
CA THR A 33 2.60 -3.02 6.86
C THR A 33 2.31 -4.30 7.63
N LYS A 34 1.33 -4.29 8.56
CA LYS A 34 0.85 -5.53 9.20
C LYS A 34 0.23 -6.48 8.16
N LYS A 35 -0.51 -5.95 7.18
CA LYS A 35 -1.13 -6.74 6.12
C LYS A 35 -0.14 -7.21 5.06
N LEU A 36 0.94 -6.48 4.80
CA LEU A 36 2.01 -6.95 3.91
C LEU A 36 2.67 -8.25 4.39
N LYS A 37 2.67 -8.51 5.72
CA LYS A 37 3.18 -9.76 6.32
C LYS A 37 2.21 -10.94 6.20
N ASP A 38 0.95 -10.67 5.88
CA ASP A 38 -0.06 -11.69 5.65
C ASP A 38 -0.04 -12.10 4.17
N ALA A 39 0.53 -13.27 3.89
CA ALA A 39 0.68 -13.78 2.52
C ALA A 39 -0.67 -14.17 1.88
N LYS A 40 -1.71 -14.45 2.68
CA LYS A 40 -3.03 -14.85 2.17
C LYS A 40 -3.90 -13.64 1.83
N PHE A 41 -3.71 -12.54 2.54
CA PHE A 41 -4.47 -11.32 2.32
C PHE A 41 -4.13 -10.70 0.95
N ALA A 42 -5.11 -10.48 0.07
CA ALA A 42 -4.85 -9.95 -1.28
C ALA A 42 -3.67 -10.67 -1.97
N ALA A 43 -3.71 -12.00 -1.98
CA ALA A 43 -2.64 -12.87 -2.48
C ALA A 43 -2.36 -12.71 -3.98
N SER A 44 -3.27 -12.09 -4.74
CA SER A 44 -3.07 -11.74 -6.14
C SER A 44 -2.13 -10.56 -6.35
N VAL A 45 -1.72 -9.85 -5.29
CA VAL A 45 -0.79 -8.71 -5.36
C VAL A 45 0.58 -9.11 -4.84
N PRO A 46 1.59 -9.30 -5.72
CA PRO A 46 2.93 -9.72 -5.33
C PRO A 46 3.59 -8.72 -4.37
N ARG A 47 4.14 -9.22 -3.26
CA ARG A 47 4.80 -8.35 -2.26
C ARG A 47 6.16 -7.87 -2.70
N GLU A 48 6.78 -8.58 -3.63
CA GLU A 48 8.04 -8.18 -4.26
C GLU A 48 7.82 -6.98 -5.15
N ASP A 49 6.80 -6.98 -6.00
CA ASP A 49 6.44 -5.87 -6.89
C ASP A 49 6.14 -4.57 -6.12
N ILE A 50 5.46 -4.65 -4.97
CA ILE A 50 5.25 -3.49 -4.09
C ILE A 50 6.59 -2.91 -3.59
N ARG A 51 7.55 -3.77 -3.22
CA ARG A 51 8.87 -3.34 -2.72
C ARG A 51 9.75 -2.81 -3.85
N GLU A 52 9.73 -3.47 -5.00
CA GLU A 52 10.43 -3.05 -6.19
C GLU A 52 9.90 -1.70 -6.68
N GLY A 53 8.58 -1.52 -6.72
CA GLY A 53 7.93 -0.26 -7.06
C GLY A 53 8.45 0.92 -6.22
N ALA A 54 8.49 0.76 -4.90
CA ALA A 54 9.05 1.77 -3.99
C ALA A 54 10.55 2.05 -4.27
N SER A 55 11.34 1.00 -4.47
CA SER A 55 12.77 1.10 -4.82
C SER A 55 13.01 1.85 -6.15
N LEU A 56 12.23 1.54 -7.19
CA LEU A 56 12.34 2.14 -8.53
C LEU A 56 12.09 3.66 -8.53
N ILE A 57 11.35 4.17 -7.55
CA ILE A 57 11.09 5.61 -7.37
C ILE A 57 11.97 6.24 -6.29
N GLY A 58 12.92 5.48 -5.72
CA GLY A 58 13.85 5.96 -4.69
C GLY A 58 13.17 6.32 -3.38
N LYS A 59 12.10 5.59 -2.99
CA LYS A 59 11.38 5.81 -1.74
C LYS A 59 11.47 4.59 -0.83
N GLU A 60 11.58 4.84 0.46
CA GLU A 60 11.26 3.83 1.46
C GLU A 60 9.78 3.44 1.37
N LEU A 61 9.48 2.15 1.51
CA LEU A 61 8.11 1.64 1.36
C LEU A 61 7.14 2.32 2.34
N ASN A 62 7.58 2.57 3.57
CA ASN A 62 6.75 3.23 4.57
C ASN A 62 6.40 4.67 4.18
N ASP A 63 7.35 5.40 3.58
CA ASP A 63 7.13 6.77 3.11
C ASP A 63 6.19 6.78 1.90
N HIS A 64 6.32 5.79 1.01
CA HIS A 64 5.39 5.64 -0.10
C HIS A 64 3.96 5.32 0.37
N ILE A 65 3.81 4.42 1.34
CA ILE A 65 2.51 4.12 1.98
C ILE A 65 1.93 5.39 2.61
N LEU A 66 2.72 6.15 3.36
CA LEU A 66 2.25 7.38 4.00
C LEU A 66 1.78 8.40 2.97
N PHE A 67 2.54 8.58 1.89
CA PHE A 67 2.14 9.43 0.77
C PHE A 67 0.79 8.99 0.18
N MET A 68 0.63 7.70 -0.13
CA MET A 68 -0.61 7.17 -0.70
C MET A 68 -1.80 7.35 0.26
N ILE A 69 -1.61 7.15 1.56
CA ILE A 69 -2.66 7.38 2.57
C ILE A 69 -3.13 8.85 2.50
N ASN A 70 -2.21 9.80 2.41
CA ASN A 70 -2.57 11.22 2.34
C ASN A 70 -3.29 11.56 1.04
N VAL A 71 -2.88 10.97 -0.09
CA VAL A 71 -3.58 11.14 -1.38
C VAL A 71 -5.01 10.62 -1.31
N TYR A 72 -5.28 9.47 -0.69
CA TYR A 72 -6.63 8.90 -0.63
C TYR A 72 -7.58 9.59 0.36
N ARG A 73 -7.05 10.36 1.30
CA ARG A 73 -7.84 11.19 2.23
C ARG A 73 -8.24 12.55 1.66
N SER A 74 -7.59 12.93 0.56
CA SER A 74 -7.81 14.21 -0.14
C SER A 74 -9.03 14.09 -1.04
#